data_AF-A0A7S1Z6M3-F1
#
_entry.id   AF-A0A7S1Z6M3-F1
#
_cell.length_a   1.000
_cell.length_b   1.000
_cell.length_c   1.000
_cell.angle_alpha   90.00
_cell.angle_beta   90.00
_cell.angle_gamma   90.00
#
_symmetry.space_group_name_H-M   'P 1'
#
loop_
_entity.id
_entity.type
_entity.pdbx_description
1 polymer ?
#
loop_
_entity_poly.entity_id
_entity_poly.type
_entity_poly.pdbx_seq_one_letter_code
_entity_poly.pdbx_strand_id
1 'polypeptide(L)'
;DMAGAVNGGHIATNVMPTAIGAAALAAVLPVLEEVLPAGKRWMVPSGMAAAIGMYVTPNWTLPRVAGGLANWAWHVLDPEGAERYMIVVASGFVLGEGLTSIVNALLQSNGVGALWCGGCPEGFCSGCP
;
A
#
# COMPACT_ATOMS: atom_id res chain seq x y z
N ASP A 1 14.30 -1.82 20.23
CA ASP A 1 13.62 -3.13 20.23
C ASP A 1 12.12 -2.91 20.39
N MET A 2 11.43 -2.67 19.27
CA MET A 2 10.02 -2.27 19.29
C MET A 2 9.13 -3.43 19.77
N ALA A 3 9.53 -4.68 19.53
CA ALA A 3 8.79 -5.87 19.94
C ALA A 3 8.82 -6.10 21.46
N GLY A 4 9.92 -5.73 22.13
CA GLY A 4 10.02 -5.77 23.60
C GLY A 4 9.16 -4.72 24.30
N ALA A 5 8.94 -3.55 23.68
CA ALA A 5 8.16 -2.46 24.25
C ALA A 5 6.65 -2.75 24.31
N VAL A 6 6.11 -3.52 23.35
CA VAL A 6 4.68 -3.89 23.32
C VAL A 6 4.40 -5.12 24.19
N ASN A 7 5.38 -6.01 24.37
CA ASN A 7 5.24 -7.26 25.12
C ASN A 7 5.73 -7.18 26.58
N GLY A 8 5.89 -5.98 27.14
CA GLY A 8 6.27 -5.80 28.55
C GLY A 8 7.67 -6.34 28.89
N GLY A 9 8.61 -6.34 27.95
CA GLY A 9 9.99 -6.76 28.17
C GLY A 9 10.27 -8.25 27.94
N HIS A 10 9.25 -9.07 27.63
CA HIS A 10 9.44 -10.48 27.27
C HIS A 10 9.24 -10.70 25.77
N ILE A 11 10.33 -11.00 25.08
CA ILE A 11 10.31 -11.56 23.73
C ILE A 11 9.87 -13.03 23.82
N ALA A 12 8.86 -13.42 23.03
CA ALA A 12 8.48 -14.83 22.96
C ALA A 12 9.68 -15.65 22.45
N THR A 13 10.04 -16.72 23.18
CA THR A 13 11.28 -17.50 23.01
C THR A 13 11.46 -18.08 21.60
N ASN A 14 10.40 -18.12 20.80
CA ASN A 14 10.36 -18.70 19.47
C ASN A 14 10.17 -17.69 18.32
N VAL A 15 10.25 -16.38 18.56
CA VAL A 15 10.06 -15.36 17.49
C VAL A 15 11.13 -15.46 16.41
N MET A 16 12.39 -15.62 16.80
CA MET A 16 13.50 -15.74 15.83
C MET A 16 13.39 -16.99 14.94
N PRO A 17 13.18 -18.22 15.47
CA PRO A 17 13.02 -19.40 14.62
C PRO A 17 11.75 -19.36 13.76
N THR A 18 10.65 -18.79 14.24
CA THR A 18 9.44 -18.62 13.40
C THR A 18 9.60 -17.57 12.31
N ALA A 19 10.29 -16.45 12.58
CA ALA A 19 10.60 -15.44 11.57
C ALA A 19 11.52 -15.99 10.48
N ILE A 20 12.56 -16.75 10.85
CA ILE A 20 13.46 -17.41 9.90
C ILE A 20 12.71 -18.46 9.08
N GLY A 21 11.85 -19.27 9.72
CA GLY A 21 11.03 -20.26 9.03
C GLY A 21 10.05 -19.63 8.03
N ALA A 22 9.40 -18.52 8.41
CA ALA A 22 8.50 -17.78 7.55
C ALA A 22 9.25 -17.10 6.39
N ALA A 23 10.43 -16.54 6.63
CA ALA A 23 11.27 -15.95 5.59
C ALA A 23 11.75 -17.01 4.58
N ALA A 24 12.15 -18.19 5.07
CA ALA A 24 12.55 -19.31 4.22
C ALA A 24 11.38 -19.80 3.36
N LEU A 25 10.18 -19.96 3.93
CA LEU A 25 8.98 -20.33 3.19
C LEU A 25 8.56 -19.26 2.16
N ALA A 26 8.63 -17.98 2.54
CA ALA A 26 8.30 -16.86 1.63
C ALA A 26 9.28 -16.76 0.46
N ALA A 27 10.55 -17.16 0.65
CA ALA A 27 11.55 -17.21 -0.42
C ALA A 27 11.31 -18.35 -1.42
N VAL A 28 10.55 -19.40 -1.06
CA VAL A 28 10.28 -20.53 -1.97
C VAL A 28 9.50 -20.07 -3.21
N LEU A 29 8.51 -19.19 -3.05
CA LEU A 29 7.68 -18.72 -4.17
C LEU A 29 8.47 -18.00 -5.28
N PRO A 30 9.28 -16.95 -5.00
CA PRO A 30 10.07 -16.28 -6.04
C PRO A 30 11.17 -17.18 -6.62
N VAL A 31 11.79 -18.06 -5.81
CA VAL A 31 12.78 -19.03 -6.30
C VAL A 31 12.14 -20.05 -7.24
N LEU A 32 10.93 -20.52 -6.90
CA LEU A 32 10.18 -21.43 -7.74
C LEU A 32 9.77 -20.77 -9.07
N GLU A 33 9.37 -19.50 -9.03
CA GLU A 33 9.05 -18.73 -10.25
C GLU A 33 10.26 -18.58 -11.20
N GLU A 34 11.47 -18.46 -10.65
CA GLU A 34 12.72 -18.33 -11.43
C GLU A 34 13.19 -19.68 -12.02
N VAL A 35 12.97 -20.78 -11.30
CA VAL A 35 13.41 -22.13 -11.72
C VAL A 35 12.43 -22.80 -12.69
N LEU A 36 11.17 -22.33 -12.76
CA LEU A 36 10.15 -22.92 -13.62
C LEU A 36 10.28 -22.47 -15.09
N PRO A 37 10.18 -23.40 -16.07
CA PRO A 37 10.18 -23.07 -17.49
C PRO A 37 8.96 -22.21 -17.86
N ALA A 38 9.16 -21.29 -18.81
CA ALA A 38 8.20 -20.25 -19.21
C ALA A 38 6.76 -20.74 -19.45
N GLY A 39 6.58 -21.98 -19.92
CA GLY A 39 5.26 -22.57 -20.19
C GLY A 39 4.40 -22.87 -18.95
N LYS A 40 4.95 -22.85 -17.73
CA LYS A 40 4.21 -23.12 -16.48
C LYS A 40 4.15 -21.92 -15.52
N ARG A 41 4.77 -20.78 -15.89
CA ARG A 41 4.85 -19.58 -15.06
C ARG A 41 3.49 -18.95 -14.74
N TRP A 42 2.50 -19.15 -15.61
CA TRP A 42 1.12 -18.69 -15.42
C TRP A 42 0.35 -19.43 -14.29
N MET A 43 0.81 -20.58 -13.83
CA MET A 43 0.18 -21.36 -12.76
C MET A 43 0.66 -20.95 -11.36
N VAL A 44 1.76 -20.20 -11.27
CA VAL A 44 2.34 -19.78 -9.99
C VAL A 44 1.96 -18.32 -9.73
N PRO A 45 1.25 -18.01 -8.63
CA PRO A 45 1.00 -16.62 -8.27
C PRO A 45 2.32 -15.94 -7.91
N SER A 46 2.56 -14.73 -8.43
CA SER A 46 3.77 -13.98 -8.07
C SER A 46 3.86 -13.81 -6.55
N GLY A 47 5.04 -14.05 -5.97
CA GLY A 47 5.24 -13.95 -4.52
C GLY A 47 4.89 -12.56 -3.96
N MET A 48 5.09 -11.51 -4.76
CA MET A 48 4.71 -10.14 -4.43
C MET A 48 3.19 -9.96 -4.30
N ALA A 49 2.39 -10.55 -5.21
CA ALA A 49 0.93 -10.45 -5.13
C ALA A 49 0.37 -11.16 -3.89
N ALA A 50 0.92 -12.32 -3.55
CA ALA A 50 0.52 -13.07 -2.35
C ALA A 50 0.87 -12.30 -1.05
N ALA A 51 2.06 -11.72 -0.98
CA ALA A 51 2.48 -10.92 0.19
C ALA A 51 1.63 -9.67 0.36
N ILE A 52 1.37 -8.91 -0.71
CA ILE A 52 0.55 -7.70 -0.66
C ILE A 52 -0.88 -8.02 -0.18
N GLY A 53 -1.45 -9.14 -0.60
CA GLY A 53 -2.78 -9.58 -0.16
C GLY A 53 -2.87 -9.90 1.34
N MET A 54 -1.78 -10.36 1.96
CA MET A 54 -1.75 -10.68 3.39
C MET A 54 -1.59 -9.44 4.28
N TYR A 55 -0.82 -8.45 3.83
CA TYR A 55 -0.47 -7.29 4.65
C TYR A 55 -1.38 -6.08 4.47
N VAL A 56 -2.11 -5.97 3.35
CA VAL A 56 -2.82 -4.74 3.01
C VAL A 56 -4.32 -4.90 3.21
N THR A 57 -4.89 -4.06 4.08
CA THR A 57 -6.34 -3.99 4.29
C THR A 57 -7.06 -3.53 3.00
N PRO A 58 -8.27 -4.06 2.71
CA PRO A 58 -8.95 -3.82 1.43
C PRO A 58 -9.19 -2.33 1.10
N ASN A 59 -9.33 -1.48 2.11
CA ASN A 59 -9.53 -0.05 1.91
C ASN A 59 -8.35 0.64 1.20
N TRP A 60 -7.13 0.13 1.40
CA TRP A 60 -5.92 0.66 0.77
C TRP A 60 -5.56 -0.03 -0.54
N THR A 61 -6.21 -1.14 -0.87
CA THR A 61 -6.01 -1.83 -2.15
C THR A 61 -6.86 -1.22 -3.26
N LEU A 62 -8.06 -0.72 -2.96
CA LEU A 62 -8.96 -0.10 -3.95
C LEU A 62 -8.31 1.07 -4.72
N PRO A 63 -7.62 2.04 -4.08
CA PRO A 63 -6.95 3.11 -4.80
C PRO A 63 -5.82 2.61 -5.71
N ARG A 64 -5.14 1.53 -5.30
CA ARG A 64 -4.04 0.92 -6.08
C ARG A 64 -4.57 0.21 -7.32
N VAL A 65 -5.70 -0.49 -7.19
CA VAL A 65 -6.38 -1.11 -8.34
C VAL A 65 -6.89 -0.03 -9.29
N ALA A 66 -7.51 1.03 -8.77
CA ALA A 66 -7.97 2.15 -9.59
C ALA A 66 -6.81 2.82 -10.35
N GLY A 67 -5.68 3.09 -9.69
CA GLY A 67 -4.49 3.63 -10.32
C GLY A 67 -3.88 2.70 -11.38
N GLY A 68 -3.86 1.39 -11.12
CA GLY A 68 -3.41 0.37 -12.07
C GLY A 68 -4.30 0.29 -13.31
N LEU A 69 -5.63 0.35 -13.14
CA LEU A 69 -6.59 0.39 -14.25
C LEU A 69 -6.46 1.68 -15.07
N ALA A 70 -6.29 2.83 -14.41
CA ALA A 70 -6.05 4.10 -15.09
C ALA A 70 -4.76 4.06 -15.91
N ASN A 71 -3.67 3.51 -15.35
CA ASN A 71 -2.41 3.33 -16.07
C ASN A 71 -2.56 2.36 -17.26
N TRP A 72 -3.29 1.26 -17.09
CA TRP A 72 -3.55 0.31 -18.17
C TRP A 72 -4.35 0.97 -19.30
N ALA A 73 -5.40 1.71 -18.98
CA ALA A 73 -6.19 2.45 -19.96
C ALA A 73 -5.34 3.48 -20.71
N TRP A 74 -4.45 4.19 -20.00
CA TRP A 74 -3.53 5.14 -20.62
C TRP A 74 -2.54 4.43 -21.57
N HIS A 75 -1.94 3.32 -21.15
CA HIS A 75 -1.04 2.55 -22.01
C HIS A 75 -1.71 2.02 -23.28
N VAL A 76 -3.01 1.69 -23.22
CA VAL A 76 -3.76 1.24 -24.40
C VAL A 76 -4.05 2.40 -25.37
N LEU A 77 -4.22 3.62 -24.86
CA LEU A 77 -4.50 4.81 -25.67
C LEU A 77 -3.22 5.45 -26.25
N ASP A 78 -2.18 5.59 -25.43
CA ASP A 78 -0.89 6.20 -25.80
C ASP A 78 0.26 5.54 -25.00
N PRO A 79 0.92 4.52 -25.58
CA PRO A 79 1.99 3.79 -24.91
C PRO A 79 3.26 4.63 -24.72
N GLU A 80 3.60 5.50 -25.67
CA GLU A 80 4.82 6.32 -25.60
C GLU A 80 4.67 7.45 -24.57
N GLY A 81 3.49 8.07 -24.51
CA GLY A 81 3.18 9.08 -23.51
C GLY A 81 3.11 8.50 -22.10
N ALA A 82 2.51 7.32 -21.93
CA ALA A 82 2.47 6.64 -20.63
C ALA A 82 3.88 6.42 -20.08
N GLU A 83 4.78 5.79 -20.85
CA GLU A 83 6.10 5.43 -20.35
C GLU A 83 6.95 6.66 -19.98
N ARG A 84 6.81 7.76 -20.75
CA ARG A 84 7.56 8.99 -20.50
C ARG A 84 7.01 9.82 -19.33
N TYR A 85 5.70 9.91 -19.18
CA TYR A 85 5.06 10.85 -18.25
C TYR A 85 4.43 10.22 -17.01
N MET A 86 4.27 8.89 -16.96
CA MET A 86 3.62 8.20 -15.83
C MET A 86 4.30 8.52 -14.49
N ILE A 87 5.64 8.56 -14.44
CA ILE A 87 6.39 8.88 -13.20
C ILE A 87 6.09 10.31 -12.73
N VAL A 88 5.99 11.26 -13.66
CA VAL A 88 5.71 12.67 -13.36
C VAL A 88 4.28 12.82 -12.82
N VAL A 89 3.31 12.18 -13.45
CA VAL A 89 1.90 12.19 -13.01
C VAL A 89 1.76 11.52 -11.64
N ALA A 90 2.35 10.34 -11.44
CA ALA A 90 2.29 9.61 -10.19
C ALA A 90 2.91 10.40 -9.02
N SER A 91 4.07 11.01 -9.24
CA SER A 91 4.71 11.86 -8.22
C SER A 91 3.86 13.11 -7.90
N GLY A 92 3.19 13.70 -8.87
CA GLY A 92 2.21 14.78 -8.65
C GLY A 92 1.06 14.37 -7.74
N PHE A 93 0.48 13.18 -7.94
CA PHE A 93 -0.58 12.66 -7.07
C PHE A 93 -0.08 12.37 -5.65
N VAL A 94 1.10 11.77 -5.51
CA VAL A 94 1.70 11.50 -4.19
C VAL A 94 2.00 12.81 -3.45
N LEU A 95 2.53 13.82 -4.14
CA LEU A 95 2.78 15.15 -3.59
C LEU A 95 1.48 15.87 -3.23
N GLY A 96 0.43 15.74 -4.04
CA GLY A 96 -0.88 16.34 -3.81
C GLY A 96 -1.58 15.80 -2.56
N GLU A 97 -1.58 14.48 -2.39
CA GLU A 97 -2.10 13.83 -1.16
C GLU A 97 -1.30 14.27 0.08
N GLY A 98 0.03 14.27 -0.02
CA GLY A 98 0.91 14.69 1.07
C GLY A 98 0.70 16.17 1.46
N LEU A 99 0.60 17.06 0.48
CA LEU A 99 0.38 18.49 0.71
C LEU A 99 -0.99 18.74 1.34
N THR A 100 -2.03 18.09 0.85
CA THR A 100 -3.40 18.22 1.38
C THR A 100 -3.47 17.75 2.83
N SER A 101 -2.74 16.68 3.18
CA SER A 101 -2.63 16.19 4.56
C SER A 101 -1.97 17.22 5.49
N ILE A 102 -0.85 17.83 5.06
CA ILE A 102 -0.17 18.87 5.84
C ILE A 102 -1.07 20.09 6.03
N VAL A 103 -1.73 20.54 4.97
CA VAL A 103 -2.66 21.67 5.02
C VAL A 103 -3.81 21.35 5.99
N ASN A 104 -4.41 20.17 5.91
CA ASN A 104 -5.49 19.76 6.82
C ASN A 104 -5.02 19.70 8.28
N ALA A 105 -3.81 19.20 8.55
CA ALA A 105 -3.23 19.19 9.88
C ALA A 105 -2.99 20.61 10.43
N LEU A 106 -2.56 21.55 9.58
CA LEU A 106 -2.40 22.96 9.93
C LEU A 106 -3.76 23.65 10.19
N LEU A 107 -4.80 23.32 9.44
CA LEU A 107 -6.13 23.87 9.68
C LEU A 107 -6.73 23.35 10.99
N GLN A 108 -6.57 22.05 11.27
CA GLN A 108 -6.98 21.45 12.54
C GLN A 108 -6.24 22.08 13.73
N SER A 109 -4.94 22.38 13.60
CA SER A 109 -4.19 23.03 14.67
C SER A 109 -4.62 24.48 14.92
N ASN A 110 -5.20 25.15 13.92
CA ASN A 110 -5.76 26.50 14.03
C ASN A 110 -7.27 26.52 14.38
N GLY A 111 -7.85 25.37 14.74
CA GLY A 111 -9.24 25.27 15.21
C GLY A 111 -10.30 25.40 14.12
N VAL A 112 -9.91 25.35 12.85
CA VAL A 112 -10.85 25.37 11.71
C VAL A 112 -11.14 23.92 11.34
N GLY A 113 -12.37 23.46 11.58
CA GLY A 113 -12.83 22.12 11.18
C GLY A 113 -12.72 21.90 9.66
N ALA A 114 -12.67 20.63 9.25
CA ALA A 114 -12.37 20.22 7.88
C ALA A 114 -13.13 21.03 6.80
N LEU A 115 -12.39 21.52 5.80
CA LEU A 115 -12.88 22.37 4.69
C LEU A 115 -13.94 21.69 3.80
N TRP A 116 -14.04 20.36 3.86
CA TRP A 116 -14.99 19.56 3.07
C TRP A 116 -15.75 18.57 3.98
N CYS A 117 -16.75 19.09 4.69
CA CYS A 117 -17.80 18.29 5.35
C CYS A 117 -19.08 18.26 4.49
N GLY A 118 -18.96 17.80 3.25
CA GLY A 118 -20.09 17.59 2.35
C GLY A 118 -20.86 16.33 2.70
N GLY A 119 -21.55 16.35 3.84
CA GLY A 119 -22.30 15.22 4.41
C GLY A 119 -21.59 14.67 5.65
N CYS A 120 -22.08 15.00 6.84
CA CYS A 120 -21.52 14.53 8.12
C CYS A 120 -22.35 13.31 8.62
N PRO A 121 -22.01 12.07 8.25
CA PRO A 121 -22.31 10.92 9.09
C PRO A 121 -21.34 10.91 10.27
N GLU A 122 -21.86 10.67 11.46
CA GLU A 122 -21.12 10.69 12.73
C GLU A 122 -19.87 9.79 12.66
N GLY A 123 -18.70 10.34 12.98
CA GLY A 123 -17.45 9.57 13.19
C GLY A 123 -16.31 9.74 12.19
N PHE A 124 -16.49 10.49 11.08
CA PHE A 124 -15.42 10.66 10.06
C PHE A 124 -14.63 11.97 10.14
N CYS A 125 -15.08 12.96 10.93
CA CYS A 125 -14.36 14.21 11.16
C CYS A 125 -14.32 14.55 12.65
N SER A 126 -13.11 14.73 13.19
CA SER A 126 -12.87 15.25 14.54
C SER A 126 -13.21 16.75 14.56
N GLY A 127 -14.48 17.09 14.76
CA GLY A 127 -14.92 18.48 14.87
C GLY A 127 -16.32 18.82 14.32
N CYS A 128 -17.17 17.85 13.94
CA CYS A 128 -18.62 18.12 13.91
C CYS A 128 -19.11 18.20 15.38
N PRO A 129 -20.04 19.12 15.73
CA PRO A 129 -20.75 19.04 17.01
C PRO A 129 -21.53 17.73 17.14
#